data_AF-A0A2P5N2X8-F1
#
_entry.id   AF-A0A2P5N2X8-F1
#
_cell.length_a   1.000
_cell.length_b   1.000
_cell.length_c   1.000
_cell.angle_alpha   90.00
_cell.angle_beta   90.00
_cell.angle_gamma   90.00
#
_symmetry.space_group_name_H-M   'P 1'
#
loop_
_entity.id
_entity.type
_entity.pdbx_description
1 polymer ?
#
loop_
_entity_poly.entity_id
_entity_poly.type
_entity_poly.pdbx_seq_one_letter_code
_entity_poly.pdbx_strand_id
1 'polypeptide(L)'
;MQIIKDRHLIEDAWQFPADGEPLPAGDIAVSIARWQQEKTQLLNRTGKLGIVIEPAGTLADIAGDLPHFALAAINFPAFTDGRGFSHARLLRDQYGYTGEIRAIGQFMVDQVFYLSQTGFDSFCLAKPSDLPVALKTLTDFSFSYQQAV
;
A
#
# COMPACT_ATOMS: atom_id res chain seq x y z
N MET A 1 14.99 2.20 -0.29
CA MET A 1 14.48 2.24 -1.68
C MET A 1 13.59 3.44 -1.78
N GLN A 2 13.60 4.23 -2.85
CA GLN A 2 12.76 5.42 -2.92
C GLN A 2 11.32 5.10 -3.29
N ILE A 3 10.38 5.75 -2.62
CA ILE A 3 8.94 5.70 -2.90
C ILE A 3 8.35 7.10 -2.85
N ILE A 4 7.14 7.26 -3.38
CA ILE A 4 6.35 8.47 -3.13
C ILE A 4 5.46 8.20 -1.92
N LYS A 5 5.50 9.08 -0.92
CA LYS A 5 4.58 9.09 0.21
C LYS A 5 4.10 10.51 0.47
N ASP A 6 2.79 10.69 0.64
CA ASP A 6 2.18 12.01 0.90
C ASP A 6 2.63 13.08 -0.11
N ARG A 7 2.77 12.70 -1.39
CA ARG A 7 3.31 13.54 -2.47
C ARG A 7 4.76 14.03 -2.26
N HIS A 8 5.58 13.27 -1.54
CA HIS A 8 7.01 13.52 -1.37
C HIS A 8 7.82 12.27 -1.69
N LEU A 9 9.04 12.44 -2.19
CA LEU A 9 9.98 11.33 -2.32
C LEU A 9 10.64 11.06 -0.97
N ILE A 10 10.53 9.82 -0.50
CA ILE A 10 11.13 9.38 0.76
C ILE A 10 11.90 8.09 0.56
N GLU A 11 12.84 7.83 1.47
CA GLU A 11 13.46 6.50 1.60
C GLU A 11 12.52 5.56 2.36
N ASP A 12 12.24 4.43 1.73
CA ASP A 12 11.47 3.33 2.28
C ASP A 12 12.39 2.30 2.95
N ALA A 13 12.02 1.95 4.18
CA ALA A 13 12.71 0.97 5.02
C ALA A 13 11.86 -0.28 5.33
N TRP A 14 10.65 -0.38 4.76
CA TRP A 14 9.80 -1.54 4.93
C TRP A 14 10.38 -2.76 4.22
N GLN A 15 10.28 -3.92 4.89
CA GLN A 15 10.73 -5.21 4.37
C GLN A 15 9.53 -6.14 4.15
N PHE A 16 9.62 -7.01 3.15
CA PHE A 16 8.52 -7.89 2.72
C PHE A 16 8.97 -9.36 2.74
N PRO A 17 9.17 -9.97 3.93
CA PRO A 17 9.63 -11.35 4.02
C PRO A 17 8.57 -12.31 3.46
N ALA A 18 8.99 -13.30 2.67
CA ALA A 18 8.08 -14.30 2.12
C ALA A 18 7.57 -15.26 3.21
N ASP A 19 6.48 -15.97 2.94
CA ASP A 19 5.90 -16.92 3.89
C ASP A 19 6.92 -18.02 4.25
N GLY A 20 7.11 -18.27 5.56
CA GLY A 20 8.07 -19.25 6.07
C GLY A 20 9.53 -18.76 6.16
N GLU A 21 9.86 -17.57 5.66
CA GLU A 21 11.21 -16.99 5.82
C GLU A 21 11.43 -16.40 7.22
N PRO A 22 12.66 -16.33 7.75
CA PRO A 22 12.94 -15.66 9.02
C PRO A 22 12.47 -14.20 9.04
N LEU A 23 11.85 -13.78 10.15
CA LEU A 23 11.35 -12.42 10.31
C LEU A 23 12.49 -11.42 10.60
N PRO A 24 12.84 -10.51 9.67
CA PRO A 24 13.95 -9.59 9.85
C PRO A 24 13.61 -8.46 10.81
N ALA A 25 14.62 -7.90 11.50
CA ALA A 25 14.42 -6.77 12.41
C ALA A 25 13.95 -5.51 11.67
N GLY A 26 13.18 -4.66 12.34
CA GLY A 26 12.65 -3.41 11.79
C GLY A 26 11.19 -3.54 11.32
N ASP A 27 10.79 -2.61 10.45
CA ASP A 27 9.41 -2.52 9.94
C ASP A 27 9.19 -3.55 8.83
N ILE A 28 8.16 -4.39 8.99
CA ILE A 28 7.88 -5.51 8.08
C ILE A 28 6.41 -5.55 7.65
N ALA A 29 6.16 -5.87 6.38
CA ALA A 29 4.84 -6.17 5.87
C ALA A 29 4.75 -7.65 5.47
N VAL A 30 3.73 -8.35 5.98
CA VAL A 30 3.55 -9.80 5.76
C VAL A 30 2.24 -10.10 5.05
N SER A 31 2.12 -11.26 4.42
CA SER A 31 0.86 -11.71 3.81
C SER A 31 -0.24 -11.94 4.86
N ILE A 32 -1.51 -11.92 4.44
CA ILE A 32 -2.67 -12.28 5.29
C ILE A 32 -2.50 -13.70 5.85
N ALA A 33 -2.06 -14.64 5.02
CA ALA A 33 -1.86 -16.04 5.43
C ALA A 33 -0.81 -16.13 6.56
N ARG A 34 0.32 -15.44 6.41
CA ARG A 34 1.36 -15.41 7.42
C ARG A 34 0.92 -14.73 8.70
N TRP A 35 0.19 -13.62 8.60
CA TRP A 35 -0.40 -12.97 9.78
C TRP A 35 -1.27 -13.94 10.58
N GLN A 36 -2.15 -14.70 9.92
CA GLN A 36 -3.04 -15.65 10.58
C GLN A 36 -2.29 -16.80 11.26
N GLN A 37 -1.18 -17.25 10.69
CA GLN A 37 -0.37 -18.34 11.23
C GLN A 37 0.56 -17.90 12.38
N GLU A 38 1.17 -16.73 12.25
CA GLU A 38 2.25 -16.26 13.12
C GLU A 38 1.86 -15.05 13.99
N LYS A 39 0.56 -14.76 14.12
CA LYS A 39 0.01 -13.55 14.80
C LYS A 39 0.71 -13.22 16.13
N THR A 40 0.79 -14.18 17.05
CA THR A 40 1.41 -13.98 18.37
C THR A 40 2.88 -13.63 18.26
N GLN A 41 3.61 -14.25 17.33
CA GLN A 41 5.03 -13.98 17.12
C GLN A 41 5.21 -12.58 16.52
N LEU A 42 4.37 -12.19 15.56
CA LEU A 42 4.41 -10.88 14.90
C LEU A 42 4.10 -9.75 15.88
N LEU A 43 3.08 -9.91 16.72
CA LEU A 43 2.70 -8.93 17.75
C LEU A 43 3.79 -8.71 18.81
N ASN A 44 4.62 -9.73 19.09
CA ASN A 44 5.72 -9.62 20.05
C ASN A 44 7.00 -9.02 19.46
N ARG A 45 7.02 -8.67 18.17
CA ARG A 45 8.18 -8.05 17.53
C ARG A 45 8.34 -6.59 17.94
N THR A 46 9.57 -6.12 17.82
CA THR A 46 9.89 -4.69 17.81
C THR A 46 9.92 -4.18 16.38
N GLY A 47 9.18 -3.10 16.10
CA GLY A 47 9.01 -2.52 14.78
C GLY A 47 7.53 -2.40 14.41
N LYS A 48 7.24 -1.65 13.34
CA LYS A 48 5.89 -1.53 12.81
C LYS A 48 5.53 -2.76 11.99
N LEU A 49 4.27 -3.16 12.08
CA LEU A 49 3.71 -4.22 11.26
C LEU A 49 2.91 -3.63 10.11
N GLY A 50 3.02 -4.26 8.97
CA GLY A 50 2.21 -4.01 7.81
C GLY A 50 1.60 -5.30 7.29
N ILE A 51 0.60 -5.15 6.44
CA ILE A 51 -0.07 -6.27 5.79
C ILE A 51 0.00 -6.11 4.28
N VAL A 52 0.34 -7.20 3.59
CA VAL A 52 0.30 -7.31 2.13
C VAL A 52 -1.05 -7.89 1.73
N ILE A 53 -1.79 -7.12 0.93
CA ILE A 53 -3.11 -7.47 0.42
C ILE A 53 -2.94 -7.84 -1.05
N GLU A 54 -3.01 -9.13 -1.31
CA GLU A 54 -3.08 -9.66 -2.67
C GLU A 54 -4.44 -9.33 -3.31
N PRO A 55 -4.56 -9.31 -4.64
CA PRO A 55 -5.83 -9.02 -5.31
C PRO A 55 -6.96 -10.01 -4.99
N ALA A 56 -6.62 -11.22 -4.56
CA ALA A 56 -7.58 -12.24 -4.13
C ALA A 56 -7.75 -12.27 -2.60
N GLY A 57 -7.06 -11.39 -1.87
CA GLY A 57 -7.14 -11.30 -0.42
C GLY A 57 -8.49 -10.74 0.05
N THR A 58 -9.05 -11.36 1.08
CA THR A 58 -10.32 -10.93 1.67
C THR A 58 -10.04 -9.99 2.85
N LEU A 59 -10.35 -8.70 2.71
CA LEU A 59 -10.17 -7.73 3.80
C LEU A 59 -11.00 -8.06 5.05
N ALA A 60 -12.13 -8.76 4.89
CA ALA A 60 -12.95 -9.19 6.03
C ALA A 60 -12.18 -10.10 7.00
N ASP A 61 -11.23 -10.88 6.50
CA ASP A 61 -10.46 -11.84 7.31
C ASP A 61 -9.48 -11.14 8.27
N ILE A 62 -9.14 -9.88 8.00
CA ILE A 62 -8.21 -9.08 8.79
C ILE A 62 -8.87 -7.83 9.39
N ALA A 63 -10.17 -7.61 9.18
CA ALA A 63 -10.86 -6.39 9.56
C ALA A 63 -10.70 -6.03 11.05
N GLY A 64 -10.79 -7.03 11.94
CA GLY A 64 -10.59 -6.85 13.38
C GLY A 64 -9.15 -6.60 13.80
N ASP A 65 -8.19 -6.90 12.92
CA ASP A 65 -6.75 -6.80 13.17
C ASP A 65 -6.12 -5.56 12.53
N LEU A 66 -6.86 -4.82 11.69
CA LEU A 66 -6.41 -3.59 11.06
C LEU A 66 -5.73 -2.58 12.00
N PRO A 67 -6.17 -2.39 13.26
CA PRO A 67 -5.50 -1.48 14.19
C PRO A 67 -4.04 -1.84 14.52
N HIS A 68 -3.63 -3.08 14.26
CA HIS A 68 -2.24 -3.51 14.48
C HIS A 68 -1.29 -3.11 13.34
N PHE A 69 -1.83 -2.75 12.17
CA PHE A 69 -1.01 -2.47 10.99
C PHE A 69 -0.81 -0.98 10.76
N ALA A 70 0.44 -0.54 10.74
CA ALA A 70 0.81 0.81 10.33
C ALA A 70 0.82 0.99 8.79
N LEU A 71 0.88 -0.12 8.05
CA LEU A 71 0.91 -0.16 6.58
C LEU A 71 -0.04 -1.23 6.03
N ALA A 72 -0.83 -0.87 5.02
CA ALA A 72 -1.57 -1.78 4.16
C ALA A 72 -0.99 -1.67 2.73
N ALA A 73 -0.16 -2.64 2.35
CA ALA A 73 0.47 -2.70 1.04
C ALA A 73 -0.40 -3.53 0.09
N ILE A 74 -1.05 -2.88 -0.87
CA ILE A 74 -1.89 -3.53 -1.87
C ILE A 74 -1.03 -3.89 -3.08
N ASN A 75 -0.95 -5.19 -3.37
CA ASN A 75 -0.15 -5.72 -4.45
C ASN A 75 -0.89 -5.69 -5.79
N PHE A 76 -0.25 -5.15 -6.82
CA PHE A 76 -0.70 -5.17 -8.20
C PHE A 76 0.18 -6.14 -8.98
N PRO A 77 -0.21 -7.42 -9.14
CA PRO A 77 0.64 -8.40 -9.82
C PRO A 77 0.75 -8.13 -11.33
N ALA A 78 -0.23 -7.44 -11.92
CA ALA A 78 -0.26 -7.08 -13.32
C ALA A 78 -0.96 -5.73 -13.54
N PHE A 79 -0.60 -5.02 -14.61
CA PHE A 79 -1.14 -3.70 -14.95
C PHE A 79 -2.66 -3.65 -15.18
N THR A 80 -3.29 -4.80 -15.43
CA THR A 80 -4.74 -4.94 -15.67
C THR A 80 -5.54 -5.19 -14.40
N ASP A 81 -4.90 -5.24 -13.22
CA ASP A 81 -5.60 -5.54 -11.97
C ASP A 81 -6.21 -4.28 -11.35
N GLY A 82 -7.52 -4.09 -11.57
CA GLY A 82 -8.28 -2.98 -10.99
C GLY A 82 -8.73 -3.22 -9.54
N ARG A 83 -8.55 -4.41 -8.96
CA ARG A 83 -9.13 -4.73 -7.62
C ARG A 83 -8.49 -3.91 -6.50
N GLY A 84 -7.24 -3.46 -6.68
CA GLY A 84 -6.56 -2.63 -5.70
C GLY A 84 -7.27 -1.30 -5.42
N PHE A 85 -7.98 -0.72 -6.39
CA PHE A 85 -8.79 0.49 -6.17
C PHE A 85 -9.92 0.24 -5.16
N SER A 86 -10.62 -0.89 -5.31
CA SER A 86 -11.69 -1.29 -4.41
C SER A 86 -11.16 -1.60 -3.01
N HIS A 87 -10.01 -2.27 -2.90
CA HIS A 87 -9.40 -2.56 -1.60
C HIS A 87 -9.06 -1.30 -0.81
N ALA A 88 -8.41 -0.32 -1.43
CA ALA A 88 -8.09 0.95 -0.75
C ALA A 88 -9.35 1.68 -0.28
N ARG A 89 -10.38 1.70 -1.12
CA ARG A 89 -11.66 2.33 -0.77
C ARG A 89 -12.35 1.62 0.39
N LEU A 90 -12.38 0.29 0.39
CA LEU A 90 -12.95 -0.48 1.51
C LEU A 90 -12.17 -0.23 2.80
N LEU A 91 -10.83 -0.19 2.74
CA LEU A 91 -10.00 0.12 3.89
C LEU A 91 -10.37 1.49 4.50
N ARG A 92 -10.51 2.54 3.70
CA ARG A 92 -10.87 3.88 4.18
C ARG A 92 -12.35 3.99 4.59
N ASP A 93 -13.26 3.67 3.68
CA ASP A 93 -14.69 3.98 3.81
C ASP A 93 -15.41 3.00 4.75
N GLN A 94 -15.10 1.70 4.65
CA GLN A 94 -15.81 0.66 5.40
C GLN A 94 -15.12 0.33 6.72
N TYR A 95 -13.81 0.15 6.69
CA TYR A 95 -13.05 -0.30 7.86
C TYR A 95 -12.40 0.83 8.65
N GLY A 96 -12.48 2.08 8.17
CA GLY A 96 -11.93 3.24 8.87
C GLY A 96 -10.42 3.17 9.09
N TYR A 97 -9.70 2.46 8.22
CA TYR A 97 -8.25 2.32 8.32
C TYR A 97 -7.56 3.67 8.13
N THR A 98 -6.74 4.07 9.09
CA THR A 98 -6.03 5.37 9.11
C THR A 98 -4.54 5.25 8.87
N GLY A 99 -4.01 4.02 8.80
CA GLY A 99 -2.60 3.78 8.48
C GLY A 99 -2.27 4.05 7.02
N GLU A 100 -1.00 3.84 6.67
CA GLU A 100 -0.49 4.05 5.32
C GLU A 100 -1.12 3.04 4.35
N ILE A 101 -1.66 3.49 3.21
CA ILE A 101 -2.11 2.59 2.14
C ILE A 101 -1.18 2.75 0.95
N ARG A 102 -0.42 1.69 0.68
CA ARG A 102 0.63 1.69 -0.32
C ARG A 102 0.29 0.83 -1.53
N ALA A 103 0.45 1.39 -2.73
CA ALA A 103 0.45 0.62 -3.96
C ALA A 103 1.85 0.02 -4.18
N ILE A 104 1.94 -1.30 -4.35
CA ILE A 104 3.17 -2.01 -4.69
C ILE A 104 2.97 -2.86 -5.95
N GLY A 105 4.05 -3.17 -6.67
CA GLY A 105 4.01 -4.07 -7.83
C GLY A 105 3.91 -3.34 -9.17
N GLN A 106 3.15 -3.92 -10.09
CA GLN A 106 3.03 -3.51 -11.50
C GLN A 106 1.78 -2.64 -11.73
N PHE A 107 1.87 -1.37 -11.35
CA PHE A 107 0.90 -0.34 -11.72
C PHE A 107 1.58 0.75 -12.56
N MET A 108 0.79 1.46 -13.37
CA MET A 108 1.32 2.45 -14.30
C MET A 108 1.39 3.86 -13.66
N VAL A 109 2.31 4.69 -14.16
CA VAL A 109 2.53 6.07 -13.67
C VAL A 109 1.30 6.95 -13.80
N ASP A 110 0.54 6.77 -14.88
CA ASP A 110 -0.73 7.47 -15.15
C ASP A 110 -1.85 7.05 -14.19
N GLN A 111 -1.80 5.84 -13.64
CA GLN A 111 -2.76 5.36 -12.64
C GLN A 111 -2.56 5.99 -11.25
N VAL A 112 -1.37 6.55 -10.96
CA VAL A 112 -1.01 7.07 -9.64
C VAL A 112 -1.97 8.16 -9.16
N PHE A 113 -2.41 9.06 -10.05
CA PHE A 113 -3.38 10.08 -9.69
C PHE A 113 -4.72 9.46 -9.27
N TYR A 114 -5.26 8.53 -10.06
CA TYR A 114 -6.53 7.88 -9.75
C TYR A 114 -6.45 7.04 -8.47
N LEU A 115 -5.34 6.34 -8.24
CA LEU A 115 -5.11 5.60 -7.00
C LEU A 115 -5.09 6.54 -5.79
N SER A 116 -4.48 7.73 -5.90
CA SER A 116 -4.50 8.71 -4.80
C SER A 116 -5.91 9.15 -4.41
N GLN A 117 -6.87 9.15 -5.36
CA GLN A 117 -8.26 9.51 -5.09
C GLN A 117 -9.06 8.41 -4.38
N THR A 118 -8.58 7.17 -4.34
CA THR A 118 -9.27 6.05 -3.66
C THR A 118 -8.74 5.77 -2.26
N GLY A 119 -7.76 6.54 -1.79
CA GLY A 119 -7.24 6.45 -0.42
C GLY A 119 -5.79 6.01 -0.31
N PHE A 120 -5.10 5.74 -1.42
CA PHE A 120 -3.66 5.51 -1.43
C PHE A 120 -2.90 6.79 -1.08
N ASP A 121 -1.95 6.68 -0.16
CA ASP A 121 -1.05 7.76 0.25
C ASP A 121 0.41 7.49 -0.11
N SER A 122 0.73 6.23 -0.45
CA SER A 122 2.08 5.78 -0.76
C SER A 122 2.15 4.94 -2.05
N PHE A 123 3.22 5.11 -2.83
CA PHE A 123 3.41 4.47 -4.14
C PHE A 123 4.84 3.96 -4.31
N CYS A 124 4.96 2.65 -4.49
CA CYS A 124 6.22 1.96 -4.76
C CYS A 124 6.22 1.47 -6.21
N LEU A 125 6.77 2.28 -7.11
CA LEU A 125 6.87 1.91 -8.53
C LEU A 125 7.99 0.90 -8.76
N ALA A 126 7.74 -0.08 -9.63
CA ALA A 126 8.74 -1.07 -10.04
C ALA A 126 10.00 -0.45 -10.68
N LYS A 127 9.86 0.74 -11.30
CA LYS A 127 10.94 1.50 -11.91
C LYS A 127 11.17 2.80 -11.13
N PRO A 128 12.27 2.90 -10.35
CA PRO A 128 12.60 4.12 -9.61
C PRO A 128 12.78 5.35 -10.52
N SER A 129 13.18 5.17 -11.78
CA SER A 129 13.28 6.25 -12.77
C SER A 129 11.97 6.99 -13.03
N ASP A 130 10.84 6.34 -12.75
CA ASP A 130 9.52 6.87 -13.04
C ASP A 130 8.95 7.67 -11.86
N LEU A 131 9.58 7.59 -10.67
CA LEU A 131 9.15 8.30 -9.46
C LEU A 131 9.01 9.82 -9.65
N PRO A 132 9.94 10.54 -10.30
CA PRO A 132 9.77 11.98 -10.53
C PRO A 132 8.56 12.30 -11.43
N VAL A 133 8.27 11.44 -12.40
CA VAL A 133 7.13 11.60 -13.31
C VAL A 133 5.82 11.33 -12.57
N ALA A 134 5.75 10.24 -11.81
CA ALA A 134 4.60 9.92 -10.96
C ALA A 134 4.30 11.01 -9.93
N LEU A 135 5.35 11.58 -9.32
CA LEU A 135 5.21 12.70 -8.39
C LEU A 135 4.61 13.92 -9.10
N LYS A 136 5.12 14.25 -10.29
CA LYS A 136 4.60 15.34 -11.10
C LYS A 136 3.14 15.12 -11.47
N THR A 137 2.74 13.91 -11.83
CA THR A 137 1.33 13.56 -12.09
C THR A 137 0.44 13.86 -10.86
N LEU A 138 0.90 13.60 -9.65
CA LEU A 138 0.14 13.91 -8.42
C LEU A 138 -0.02 15.42 -8.17
N THR A 139 0.95 16.25 -8.60
CA THR A 139 0.89 17.70 -8.44
C THR A 139 0.14 18.40 -9.58
N ASP A 140 0.35 17.97 -10.83
CA ASP A 140 -0.19 18.64 -12.01
C ASP A 140 -1.72 18.51 -12.11
N PHE A 141 -2.26 17.34 -11.77
CA PHE A 141 -3.71 17.13 -11.74
C PHE A 141 -4.41 17.84 -10.57
N SER A 142 -3.66 18.42 -9.62
CA SER A 142 -4.25 19.27 -8.57
C SER A 142 -4.76 20.62 -9.12
N PHE A 143 -4.46 20.98 -10.37
CA PHE A 143 -4.89 22.24 -11.00
C PHE A 143 -5.94 22.10 -12.13
N SER A 144 -6.40 20.89 -12.47
CA SER A 144 -7.31 20.68 -13.61
C SER A 144 -8.67 20.12 -13.19
N TYR A 145 -9.37 20.84 -12.33
CA TYR A 145 -10.84 20.84 -12.33
C TYR A 145 -11.31 22.23 -12.75
N GLN A 146 -11.14 22.56 -14.03
CA GLN A 146 -11.88 23.69 -14.59
C GLN A 146 -13.36 23.27 -14.63
N GLN A 147 -14.13 23.94 -13.78
CA GLN A 147 -15.58 23.91 -13.71
C GLN A 147 -16.18 23.92 -15.12
N ALA A 148 -16.97 22.90 -15.44
CA ALA A 148 -18.00 23.04 -16.46
C ALA A 148 -19.11 23.91 -15.84
N VAL A 149 -19.22 25.15 -16.31
CA VAL A 149 -20.41 26.00 -16.22
C VAL A 149 -21.50 25.44 -17.11
#